data_AF-E3M3U5-F1
#
_entry.id   AF-E3M3U5-F1
#
_cell.length_a   1.000
_cell.length_b   1.000
_cell.length_c   1.000
_cell.angle_alpha   90.00
_cell.angle_beta   90.00
_cell.angle_gamma   90.00
#
_symmetry.space_group_name_H-M   'P 1'
#
loop_
_entity.id
_entity.type
_entity.pdbx_description
1 polymer ?
#
loop_
_entity_poly.entity_id
_entity_poly.type
_entity_poly.pdbx_seq_one_letter_code
_entity_poly.pdbx_strand_id
1 'polypeptide(L)' 'MKLFQQQYHGNWFHLPYKSELANHFASTMIKHIPTLIIMKPNGIILNRDACQEIRNCQNPKELVNHWKNC' A
#
# COMPACT_ATOMS: atom_id res chain seq x y z
N MET A 1 7.55 15.08 8.55
CA MET A 1 7.10 13.68 8.33
C MET A 1 6.64 12.96 9.60
N LYS A 2 7.34 13.07 10.76
CA LYS A 2 6.96 12.35 11.99
C LYS A 2 5.50 12.59 12.43
N LEU A 3 5.03 13.84 12.40
CA LEU A 3 3.65 14.20 12.79
C LEU A 3 2.56 13.47 11.98
N PHE A 4 2.69 13.43 10.65
CA PHE A 4 1.65 12.82 9.80
C PHE A 4 1.53 11.30 10.03
N GLN A 5 2.66 10.60 10.14
CA GLN A 5 2.65 9.17 10.47
C GLN A 5 2.09 8.92 11.87
N GLN A 6 2.52 9.70 12.86
CA GLN A 6 2.07 9.53 14.25
C GLN A 6 0.58 9.81 14.43
N GLN A 7 0.00 10.72 13.65
CA GLN A 7 -1.38 11.17 13.82
C GLN A 7 -2.40 10.40 12.98
N TYR A 8 -2.02 9.92 11.78
CA TYR A 8 -2.98 9.41 10.80
C TYR A 8 -2.67 7.99 10.29
N HIS A 9 -1.50 7.43 10.59
CA HIS A 9 -1.16 6.07 10.17
C HIS A 9 -1.27 5.07 11.33
N GLY A 10 -1.64 3.83 11.00
CA GLY A 10 -1.46 2.70 11.90
C GLY A 10 0.02 2.39 12.13
N ASN A 11 0.28 1.41 13.01
CA ASN A 11 1.64 0.96 13.31
C ASN A 11 2.26 0.13 12.18
N TRP A 12 2.63 0.78 11.08
CA TRP A 12 3.17 0.16 9.86
C TRP A 12 4.61 0.59 9.61
N PHE A 13 5.32 -0.21 8.83
CA PHE A 13 6.65 0.17 8.34
C PHE A 13 6.57 1.31 7.32
N HIS A 14 7.66 2.07 7.24
CA HIS A 14 7.83 3.10 6.23
C HIS A 14 9.25 3.07 5.67
N LEU A 15 9.39 3.43 4.40
CA LEU A 15 10.72 3.62 3.82
C LEU A 15 11.32 4.95 4.29
N PRO A 16 12.64 5.02 4.53
CA PRO A 16 13.33 6.29 4.76
C PRO A 16 13.16 7.22 3.57
N TYR A 17 13.01 8.51 3.85
CA TYR A 17 12.85 9.55 2.82
C TYR A 17 14.04 9.56 1.86
N LYS A 18 13.77 9.63 0.55
CA LYS A 18 14.75 9.60 -0.55
C LYS A 18 15.68 8.38 -0.58
N SER A 19 15.33 7.29 0.11
CA SER A 19 16.02 6.01 -0.07
C SER A 19 15.90 5.54 -1.53
N GLU A 20 16.91 4.79 -1.99
CA GLU A 20 16.94 4.24 -3.36
C GLU A 20 15.66 3.46 -3.67
N LEU A 21 15.23 2.62 -2.74
CA LEU A 21 14.01 1.83 -2.87
C LEU A 21 12.74 2.69 -2.98
N ALA A 22 12.64 3.77 -2.18
CA ALA A 22 11.50 4.68 -2.26
C ALA A 22 11.43 5.39 -3.63
N ASN A 23 12.58 5.83 -4.15
CA ASN A 23 12.66 6.47 -5.46
C ASN A 23 12.34 5.48 -6.58
N HIS A 24 12.82 4.23 -6.48
CA HIS A 24 12.53 3.16 -7.43
C HIS A 24 11.02 2.88 -7.50
N PHE A 25 10.34 2.73 -6.37
CA PHE A 25 8.90 2.49 -6.36
C PHE A 25 8.09 3.70 -6.85
N ALA A 26 8.52 4.92 -6.52
CA ALA A 26 7.88 6.13 -7.00
C ALA A 26 7.92 6.25 -8.54
N SER A 27 9.04 5.88 -9.18
CA SER A 27 9.17 5.99 -10.63
C SER A 27 8.53 4.83 -11.41
N THR A 28 8.49 3.63 -10.82
CA THR A 28 8.06 2.42 -11.55
C THR A 28 6.62 2.00 -11.28
N MET A 29 6.08 2.32 -10.11
CA MET A 29 4.81 1.76 -9.65
C MET A 29 3.73 2.80 -9.33
N ILE A 30 4.11 4.05 -9.06
CA ILE A 30 3.19 5.09 -8.60
C ILE A 30 2.97 6.11 -9.72
N LYS A 31 1.74 6.19 -10.24
CA LYS A 31 1.37 7.19 -11.26
C LYS A 31 0.72 8.44 -10.66
N HIS A 32 0.00 8.29 -9.56
CA HIS A 32 -0.68 9.38 -8.85
C HIS A 32 -0.73 9.03 -7.35
N ILE A 33 -1.14 9.98 -6.51
CA ILE A 33 -1.39 9.73 -5.09
C ILE A 33 -2.81 10.19 -4.72
N PRO A 34 -3.48 9.51 -3.76
CA PRO A 34 -3.03 8.31 -3.07
C PRO A 34 -3.11 7.06 -3.97
N THR A 35 -2.16 6.14 -3.82
CA THR A 35 -2.17 4.81 -4.45
C THR A 35 -1.79 3.76 -3.41
N LEU A 36 -2.52 2.66 -3.38
CA LEU A 36 -2.21 1.49 -2.56
C LEU A 36 -2.09 0.25 -3.45
N ILE A 37 -0.93 -0.40 -3.35
CA ILE A 37 -0.59 -1.60 -4.12
C ILE A 37 -0.56 -2.79 -3.17
N ILE A 38 -1.23 -3.87 -3.55
CA ILE A 38 -1.19 -5.16 -2.84
C ILE A 38 -0.25 -6.07 -3.61
N MET A 39 0.76 -6.62 -2.92
CA MET A 39 1.75 -7.49 -3.52
C MET A 39 2.08 -8.69 -2.62
N LYS A 40 2.44 -9.80 -3.23
CA LYS A 40 2.98 -10.98 -2.55
C LYS A 40 4.44 -10.73 -2.13
N PRO A 41 4.97 -11.48 -1.14
CA PRO A 41 6.37 -11.36 -0.73
C PRO A 41 7.39 -11.59 -1.83
N ASN A 42 7.05 -12.38 -2.86
CA ASN A 42 7.90 -12.63 -4.02
C ASN A 42 7.83 -11.53 -5.10
N GLY A 43 7.12 -10.43 -4.84
CA GLY A 43 7.03 -9.28 -5.76
C GLY A 43 5.88 -9.33 -6.76
N ILE A 44 5.08 -10.41 -6.80
CA ILE A 44 3.89 -10.47 -7.67
C ILE A 44 2.86 -9.45 -7.19
N ILE A 45 2.37 -8.60 -8.10
CA ILE A 45 1.38 -7.58 -7.80
C ILE A 45 -0.01 -8.16 -8.00
N LEU A 46 -0.83 -8.12 -6.95
CA LEU A 46 -2.21 -8.57 -6.94
C LEU A 46 -3.17 -7.46 -7.37
N ASN A 47 -2.94 -6.24 -6.88
CA ASN A 47 -3.77 -5.08 -7.21
C ASN A 47 -2.91 -3.80 -7.16
N ARG A 48 -3.07 -2.91 -8.17
CA ARG A 48 -2.37 -1.62 -8.25
C ARG A 48 -3.21 -0.41 -7.81
N ASP A 49 -4.52 -0.56 -7.60
CA ASP A 49 -5.44 0.48 -7.14
C ASP A 49 -6.40 -0.07 -6.06
N ALA A 50 -5.82 -0.59 -4.97
CA ALA A 50 -6.61 -1.12 -3.86
C ALA A 50 -7.31 -0.02 -3.03
N CYS A 51 -7.07 1.26 -3.34
CA CYS A 51 -7.75 2.37 -2.68
C CYS A 51 -9.28 2.28 -2.88
N GLN A 52 -9.74 1.89 -4.06
CA GLN A 52 -11.18 1.73 -4.33
C GLN A 52 -11.78 0.54 -3.58
N GLU A 53 -11.09 -0.61 -3.58
CA GLU A 53 -11.54 -1.80 -2.85
C GLU A 53 -11.70 -1.54 -1.36
N ILE A 54 -10.73 -0.85 -0.75
CA ILE A 54 -10.79 -0.50 0.68
C ILE A 54 -11.92 0.48 0.97
N ARG A 55 -12.12 1.50 0.13
CA ARG A 55 -13.19 2.50 0.33
C ARG A 55 -14.58 1.91 0.23
N ASN A 56 -14.78 0.95 -0.67
CA ASN A 56 -16.08 0.34 -0.93
C ASN A 56 -16.34 -0.92 -0.08
N CYS A 57 -15.30 -1.41 0.60
CA CYS A 57 -15.35 -2.62 1.41
C CYS A 57 -16.30 -2.50 2.60
N GLN A 58 -17.23 -3.44 2.71
CA GLN A 58 -18.12 -3.59 3.87
C GLN A 58 -17.50 -4.47 4.97
N ASN A 59 -16.65 -5.44 4.61
CA ASN A 59 -16.00 -6.37 5.54
C ASN A 59 -14.47 -6.44 5.31
N PRO A 60 -13.66 -5.67 6.08
CA PRO A 60 -12.22 -5.62 5.89
C PRO A 60 -11.51 -6.97 6.08
N LYS A 61 -12.05 -7.86 6.92
CA LYS A 61 -11.46 -9.18 7.16
C LYS A 61 -11.59 -10.07 5.93
N GLU A 62 -12.75 -10.05 5.28
CA GLU A 62 -12.99 -10.81 4.06
C GLU A 62 -12.12 -10.31 2.91
N LEU A 63 -12.00 -8.98 2.75
CA LEU A 63 -11.14 -8.40 1.72
C LEU A 63 -9.67 -8.83 1.89
N VAL A 64 -9.15 -8.77 3.12
CA VAL A 64 -7.79 -9.24 3.40
C VAL A 64 -7.63 -10.74 3.16
N ASN A 65 -8.63 -11.55 3.52
CA ASN A 65 -8.60 -12.99 3.26
C ASN A 65 -8.65 -13.29 1.76
N HIS A 66 -9.39 -12.53 0.97
CA HIS A 66 -9.41 -12.64 -0.48
C HIS A 66 -8.00 -12.43 -1.05
N TRP A 67 -7.32 -11.33 -0.68
CA TRP A 67 -5.96 -11.06 -1.14
C TRP A 67 -4.94 -12.13 -0.71
N LYS A 68 -5.13 -12.76 0.45
CA LYS A 68 -4.26 -13.85 0.92
C LYS A 68 -4.42 -15.15 0.13
N ASN A 69 -5.58 -15.35 -0.49
CA ASN A 69 -5.92 -16.58 -1.21
C ASN A 69 -5.71 -16.45 -2.74
N CYS A 70 -5.45 -15.25 -3.24
CA CYS A 70 -4.97 -14.99 -4.61
C CYS A 70 -3.50 -15.38 -4.78
#